data_AF-A0A1B6K7C1-F1
#
_entry.id   AF-A0A1B6K7C1-F1
#
_cell.length_a   1.000
_cell.length_b   1.000
_cell.length_c   1.000
_cell.angle_alpha   90.00
_cell.angle_beta   90.00
_cell.angle_gamma   90.00
#
_symmetry.space_group_name_H-M   'P 1'
#
loop_
_entity.id
_entity.type
_entity.pdbx_description
1 polymer ?
#
loop_
_entity_poly.entity_id
_entity_poly.type
_entity_poly.pdbx_seq_one_letter_code
_entity_poly.pdbx_strand_id
1 'polypeptide(L)'
;MDLAQELSDIKVHLTGTILRNRIGLPLQIRKRKSKSNGTRSVLKLKKGDMNFYRKDDCFSLVHWKDKNEVTMLSTLYGNGTQIVHRTKKQGIVEEVKKPTAVCQYNKYMGGVDLADHFIASYGFTRKSLKWWRKVFFWLQEAALVNAYILYNMSEAQGKVSTSV
;
A
#
# COMPACT_ATOMS: atom_id res chain seq x y z
N MET A 1 10.34 12.63 -9.76
CA MET A 1 9.51 12.53 -8.54
C MET A 1 8.22 13.30 -8.79
N ASP A 2 7.79 13.32 -10.05
CA ASP A 2 7.09 14.47 -10.57
C ASP A 2 5.59 14.28 -10.35
N LEU A 3 5.10 13.03 -10.49
CA LEU A 3 3.76 12.63 -10.08
C LEU A 3 3.44 12.98 -8.62
N ALA A 4 4.36 12.73 -7.68
CA ALA A 4 4.08 13.00 -6.27
C ALA A 4 3.93 14.50 -5.99
N GLN A 5 4.64 15.33 -6.77
CA GLN A 5 4.54 16.78 -6.70
C GLN A 5 3.25 17.29 -7.35
N GLU A 6 2.94 16.84 -8.55
CA GLU A 6 1.69 17.17 -9.25
C GLU A 6 0.45 16.80 -8.42
N LEU A 7 0.45 15.62 -7.79
CA LEU A 7 -0.64 15.21 -6.92
C LEU A 7 -0.75 16.09 -5.66
N SER A 8 0.39 16.49 -5.09
CA SER A 8 0.40 17.40 -3.94
C SER A 8 -0.22 18.76 -4.29
N ASP A 9 0.05 19.27 -5.49
CA ASP A 9 -0.51 20.54 -5.97
C ASP A 9 -2.04 20.43 -6.14
N ILE A 10 -2.55 19.25 -6.50
CA ILE A 10 -3.98 18.94 -6.62
C ILE A 10 -4.60 18.55 -5.26
N LYS A 11 -3.84 18.63 -4.14
CA LYS A 11 -4.25 18.21 -2.79
C LYS A 11 -4.63 16.72 -2.69
N VAL A 12 -4.04 15.90 -3.55
CA VAL A 12 -4.14 14.44 -3.50
C VAL A 12 -2.87 13.90 -2.88
N HIS A 13 -3.01 13.22 -1.75
CA HIS A 13 -1.86 12.61 -1.09
C HIS A 13 -1.56 11.22 -1.64
N LEU A 14 -0.27 10.92 -1.79
CA LEU A 14 0.24 9.64 -2.26
C LEU A 14 1.00 8.95 -1.14
N THR A 15 0.77 7.65 -0.98
CA THR A 15 1.61 6.77 -0.17
C THR A 15 1.79 5.46 -0.92
N GLY A 16 3.03 5.08 -1.20
CA GLY A 16 3.29 3.90 -2.01
C GLY A 16 4.70 3.38 -1.89
N THR A 17 4.87 2.12 -2.28
CA THR A 17 6.19 1.49 -2.40
C THR A 17 6.90 1.98 -3.64
N ILE A 18 8.22 2.18 -3.52
CA ILE A 18 9.05 2.63 -4.63
C ILE A 18 10.22 1.68 -4.84
N LEU A 19 10.57 1.47 -6.11
CA LEU A 19 11.72 0.68 -6.46
C LEU A 19 13.02 1.43 -6.14
N ARG A 20 13.97 0.75 -5.52
CA ARG A 20 15.27 1.32 -5.10
C ARG A 20 16.21 1.69 -6.25
N ASN A 21 15.88 1.34 -7.48
CA ASN A 21 16.66 1.68 -8.67
C ASN A 21 16.21 2.99 -9.31
N ARG A 22 15.21 3.69 -8.73
CA ARG A 22 14.69 4.95 -9.28
C ARG A 22 15.71 6.09 -9.17
N ILE A 23 15.71 6.96 -10.17
CA ILE A 23 16.48 8.21 -10.20
C ILE A 23 15.81 9.19 -9.21
N GLY A 24 16.60 10.02 -8.53
CA GLY A 24 16.11 10.97 -7.52
C GLY A 24 16.09 10.42 -6.08
N LEU A 25 16.44 9.14 -5.88
CA LEU A 25 16.64 8.60 -4.53
C LEU A 25 18.03 8.92 -3.98
N PRO A 26 18.17 9.11 -2.65
CA PRO A 26 19.46 9.26 -2.00
C PRO A 26 20.39 8.09 -2.37
N LEU A 27 21.63 8.42 -2.77
CA LEU A 27 22.62 7.44 -3.21
C LEU A 27 22.91 6.36 -2.16
N GLN A 28 22.68 6.69 -0.89
CA GLN A 28 22.86 5.82 0.27
C GLN A 28 21.85 4.65 0.27
N ILE A 29 20.63 4.87 -0.24
CA ILE A 29 19.55 3.87 -0.32
C ILE A 29 19.54 3.16 -1.68
N ARG A 30 19.93 3.89 -2.73
CA ARG A 30 19.84 3.45 -4.13
C ARG A 30 20.68 2.20 -4.35
N LYS A 31 20.05 1.14 -4.86
CA LYS A 31 20.74 -0.11 -5.19
C LYS A 31 21.48 0.08 -6.52
N ARG A 32 22.81 0.22 -6.48
CA ARG A 32 23.65 0.31 -7.70
C ARG A 32 23.95 -1.09 -8.21
N LYS A 33 23.74 -1.34 -9.51
CA LYS A 33 24.30 -2.53 -10.18
C LYS A 33 25.83 -2.37 -10.17
N SER A 34 26.52 -3.18 -9.35
CA SER A 34 27.98 -3.28 -9.43
C SER A 34 28.35 -4.08 -10.69
N LYS A 35 29.41 -3.69 -11.39
CA LYS A 35 29.98 -4.44 -12.53
C LYS A 35 30.64 -5.76 -12.09
N SER A 36 30.92 -5.93 -10.79
CA SER A 36 31.41 -7.17 -10.19
C SER A 36 30.34 -7.75 -9.25
N ASN A 37 30.15 -9.08 -9.31
CA ASN A 37 29.13 -9.86 -8.62
C ASN A 37 28.90 -9.44 -7.15
N GLY A 38 27.94 -8.54 -6.94
CA GLY A 38 27.57 -8.05 -5.62
C GLY A 38 26.86 -6.71 -5.69
N THR A 39 25.53 -6.72 -5.61
CA THR A 39 24.77 -5.47 -5.53
C THR A 39 24.89 -4.89 -4.13
N ARG A 40 25.82 -3.94 -3.90
CA ARG A 40 25.98 -3.29 -2.58
C ARG A 40 25.06 -2.07 -2.49
N SER A 41 24.07 -2.12 -1.59
CA SER A 41 23.57 -0.89 -0.98
C SER A 41 24.64 -0.35 -0.03
N VAL A 42 24.86 0.96 -0.04
CA VAL A 42 25.89 1.59 0.80
C VAL A 42 25.49 1.53 2.27
N LEU A 43 24.18 1.64 2.55
CA LEU A 43 23.63 1.37 3.87
C LEU A 43 23.17 -0.10 3.95
N LYS A 44 23.79 -0.86 4.85
CA LYS A 44 23.28 -2.15 5.31
C LYS A 44 22.49 -1.92 6.60
N LEU A 45 21.16 -1.86 6.47
CA LEU A 45 20.28 -1.81 7.63
C LEU A 45 20.32 -3.16 8.38
N LYS A 46 20.28 -3.13 9.71
CA LYS A 46 19.91 -4.27 10.55
C LYS A 46 18.39 -4.39 10.60
N LYS A 47 17.90 -5.54 11.06
CA LYS A 47 16.46 -5.76 11.24
C LYS A 47 15.94 -4.80 12.31
N GLY A 48 14.88 -4.06 11.99
CA GLY A 48 14.28 -3.03 12.84
C GLY A 48 14.77 -1.61 12.52
N ASP A 49 15.89 -1.45 11.81
CA ASP A 49 16.43 -0.13 11.49
C ASP A 49 15.51 0.60 10.48
N MET A 50 15.37 1.90 10.69
CA MET A 50 14.58 2.79 9.84
C MET A 50 15.32 4.10 9.61
N ASN A 51 15.31 4.57 8.37
CA ASN A 51 15.81 5.88 7.97
C ASN A 51 14.68 6.67 7.33
N PHE A 52 14.59 7.94 7.69
CA PHE A 52 13.63 8.89 7.11
C PHE A 52 14.40 9.97 6.38
N TYR A 53 13.96 10.30 5.17
CA TYR A 53 14.49 11.41 4.40
C TYR A 53 13.31 12.29 4.02
N ARG A 54 13.49 13.60 4.15
CA ARG A 54 12.44 14.58 3.84
C ARG A 54 12.95 15.54 2.79
N LYS A 55 12.09 15.87 1.83
CA LYS A 55 12.36 16.86 0.78
C LYS A 55 11.23 17.87 0.79
N ASP A 56 11.59 19.15 0.87
CA ASP A 56 10.70 20.31 0.73
C ASP A 56 9.45 20.27 1.62
N ASP A 57 9.56 19.66 2.81
CA ASP A 57 8.51 19.48 3.81
C ASP A 57 7.21 18.75 3.34
N CYS A 58 7.09 18.41 2.05
CA CYS A 58 5.97 17.62 1.53
C CYS A 58 6.32 16.14 1.44
N PHE A 59 7.53 15.81 0.98
CA PHE A 59 7.89 14.43 0.64
C PHE A 59 8.63 13.75 1.76
N SER A 60 8.14 12.59 2.17
CA SER A 60 8.77 11.72 3.16
C SER A 60 9.10 10.39 2.53
N LEU A 61 10.39 10.08 2.51
CA LEU A 61 10.92 8.81 2.05
C LEU A 61 11.29 7.98 3.28
N VAL A 62 10.65 6.82 3.38
CA VAL A 62 10.86 5.85 4.45
C VAL A 62 11.66 4.68 3.91
N HIS A 63 12.80 4.39 4.54
CA HIS A 63 13.59 3.20 4.26
C HIS A 63 13.68 2.34 5.52
N TRP A 64 13.01 1.20 5.53
CA TRP A 64 12.87 0.35 6.71
C TRP A 64 13.21 -1.10 6.38
N LYS A 65 13.82 -1.81 7.31
CA LYS A 65 14.14 -3.23 7.15
C LYS A 65 13.50 -4.07 8.24
N ASP A 66 12.65 -5.00 7.86
CA ASP A 66 12.27 -6.14 8.69
C ASP A 66 12.91 -7.42 8.14
N LYS A 67 12.12 -8.33 7.56
CA LYS A 67 12.65 -9.48 6.81
C LYS A 67 13.35 -9.02 5.53
N ASN A 68 12.73 -8.08 4.83
CA ASN A 68 13.22 -7.47 3.60
C ASN A 68 13.27 -5.94 3.77
N GLU A 69 14.10 -5.29 2.96
CA GLU A 69 14.20 -3.84 2.90
C GLU A 69 13.04 -3.27 2.07
N VAL A 70 12.25 -2.40 2.69
CA VAL A 70 11.11 -1.69 2.10
C VAL A 70 11.48 -0.22 1.95
N THR A 71 11.17 0.34 0.79
CA THR A 71 11.32 1.77 0.52
C THR A 71 9.97 2.32 0.10
N MET A 72 9.50 3.35 0.79
CA MET A 72 8.22 3.98 0.53
C MET A 72 8.34 5.48 0.42
N LEU A 73 7.54 6.04 -0.48
CA LEU A 73 7.34 7.47 -0.62
C LEU A 73 5.95 7.80 -0.08
N SER A 74 5.86 8.82 0.77
CA SER A 74 4.61 9.36 1.26
C SER A 74 4.63 10.89 1.23
N THR A 75 3.53 11.50 0.82
CA THR A 75 3.29 12.94 0.95
C THR A 75 2.40 13.31 2.14
N LEU A 76 1.93 12.32 2.89
CA LEU A 76 1.03 12.51 4.04
C LEU A 76 1.68 12.13 5.36
N TYR A 77 2.42 11.01 5.36
CA TYR A 77 2.99 10.45 6.57
C TYR A 77 4.48 10.82 6.67
N GLY A 78 4.84 11.54 7.72
CA GLY A 78 6.21 11.93 8.03
C GLY A 78 7.05 10.82 8.68
N ASN A 79 7.88 11.20 9.65
CA ASN A 79 8.76 10.31 10.41
C ASN A 79 8.06 9.54 11.56
N GLY A 80 6.72 9.48 11.54
CA GLY A 80 5.95 8.81 12.57
C GLY A 80 6.23 7.31 12.64
N THR A 81 6.13 6.75 13.83
CA THR A 81 6.26 5.31 14.08
C THR A 81 5.13 4.81 14.94
N GLN A 82 4.68 3.59 14.69
CA GLN A 82 3.69 2.87 15.48
C GLN A 82 4.31 1.58 16.02
N ILE A 83 3.94 1.24 17.25
CA ILE A 83 4.25 -0.07 17.83
C ILE A 83 3.15 -1.02 17.39
N VAL A 84 3.53 -2.15 16.80
CA VAL A 84 2.59 -3.19 16.36
C VAL A 84 2.99 -4.50 17.01
N HIS A 85 2.03 -5.15 17.68
CA HIS A 85 2.21 -6.48 18.22
C HIS A 85 2.17 -7.51 17.10
N ARG A 86 3.20 -8.33 17.00
CA ARG A 86 3.32 -9.41 16.02
C ARG A 86 3.51 -10.73 16.75
N THR A 87 2.58 -11.66 16.55
CA THR A 87 2.72 -13.03 17.05
C THR A 87 3.66 -13.82 16.13
N LYS A 88 4.70 -14.41 16.71
CA LYS A 88 5.56 -15.38 16.02
C LYS A 88 4.89 -16.76 15.97
N LYS A 89 5.42 -17.65 15.12
CA LYS A 89 4.93 -19.05 15.00
C LYS A 89 4.91 -19.82 16.32
N GLN A 90 5.72 -19.40 17.30
CA GLN A 90 5.81 -19.99 18.64
C GLN A 90 4.83 -19.38 19.66
N GLY A 91 3.87 -18.55 19.22
CA GLY A 91 2.91 -17.89 20.11
C GLY A 91 3.46 -16.67 20.87
N ILE A 92 4.76 -16.43 20.83
CA ILE A 92 5.40 -15.25 21.43
C ILE A 92 4.95 -13.98 20.70
N VAL A 93 4.38 -13.04 21.45
CA VAL A 93 4.01 -11.70 20.97
C VAL A 93 5.24 -10.79 21.08
N GLU A 94 5.70 -10.28 19.95
CA GLU A 94 6.83 -9.34 19.88
C GLU A 94 6.30 -7.95 19.53
N GLU A 95 6.77 -6.93 20.24
CA GLU A 95 6.54 -5.53 19.89
C GLU A 95 7.51 -5.11 18.78
N VAL A 96 6.97 -4.70 17.64
CA VAL A 96 7.76 -4.23 16.51
C VAL A 96 7.43 -2.78 16.25
N LYS A 97 8.44 -1.92 16.36
CA LYS A 97 8.34 -0.51 15.94
C LYS A 97 8.37 -0.45 14.41
N LYS A 98 7.28 0.02 13.81
CA LYS A 98 7.11 0.16 12.36
C LYS A 98 6.88 1.63 11.98
N PRO A 99 7.37 2.10 10.83
CA PRO A 99 6.99 3.41 10.33
C PRO A 99 5.47 3.50 10.10
N THR A 100 4.86 4.62 10.48
CA THR A 100 3.42 4.88 10.30
C THR A 100 3.00 4.73 8.84
N ALA A 101 3.82 5.21 7.90
CA ALA A 101 3.57 5.05 6.47
C ALA A 101 3.40 3.58 6.06
N VAL A 102 4.17 2.65 6.66
CA VAL A 102 4.06 1.20 6.40
C VAL A 102 2.74 0.66 6.93
N CYS A 103 2.37 1.03 8.16
CA CYS A 103 1.13 0.58 8.77
C CYS A 103 -0.09 1.03 7.96
N GLN A 104 -0.12 2.30 7.57
CA GLN A 104 -1.23 2.85 6.80
C GLN A 104 -1.28 2.28 5.39
N TYR A 105 -0.13 2.13 4.73
CA TYR A 105 -0.09 1.44 3.43
C TYR A 105 -0.67 0.03 3.52
N ASN A 106 -0.23 -0.78 4.48
CA ASN A 106 -0.75 -2.14 4.64
C ASN A 106 -2.24 -2.19 4.98
N LYS A 107 -2.76 -1.20 5.70
CA LYS A 107 -4.19 -1.11 6.05
C LYS A 107 -5.06 -0.86 4.81
N TYR A 108 -4.60 -0.04 3.87
CA TYR A 108 -5.42 0.42 2.74
C TYR A 108 -5.07 -0.22 1.39
N MET A 109 -3.90 -0.84 1.22
CA MET A 109 -3.45 -1.38 -0.07
C MET A 109 -4.35 -2.48 -0.64
N GLY A 110 -5.07 -3.22 0.21
CA GLY A 110 -5.88 -4.37 -0.20
C GLY A 110 -7.27 -4.04 -0.76
N GLY A 111 -7.64 -2.77 -0.87
CA GLY A 111 -8.98 -2.38 -1.32
C GLY A 111 -9.33 -2.87 -2.73
N VAL A 112 -8.37 -2.80 -3.67
CA VAL A 112 -8.56 -3.27 -5.06
C VAL A 112 -8.63 -4.80 -5.13
N ASP A 113 -7.69 -5.48 -4.48
CA ASP A 113 -7.69 -6.96 -4.42
C ASP A 113 -8.98 -7.52 -3.81
N LEU A 114 -9.55 -6.82 -2.81
CA LEU A 114 -10.82 -7.18 -2.20
C LEU A 114 -11.99 -7.03 -3.19
N ALA A 115 -12.04 -5.92 -3.93
CA ALA A 115 -13.05 -5.73 -4.97
C ALA A 115 -12.94 -6.80 -6.07
N ASP A 116 -11.72 -7.10 -6.52
CA ASP A 116 -11.44 -8.16 -7.49
C ASP A 116 -11.86 -9.54 -6.95
N HIS A 117 -11.65 -9.80 -5.66
CA HIS A 117 -12.08 -11.04 -5.01
C HIS A 117 -13.61 -11.17 -4.98
N PHE A 118 -14.34 -10.10 -4.67
CA PHE A 118 -15.80 -10.10 -4.71
C PHE A 118 -16.31 -10.37 -6.12
N ILE A 119 -15.76 -9.69 -7.13
CA ILE A 119 -16.13 -9.90 -8.53
C ILE A 119 -15.86 -11.35 -8.95
N ALA A 120 -14.68 -11.88 -8.63
CA ALA A 120 -14.29 -13.24 -8.99
C ALA A 120 -15.15 -14.32 -8.33
N SER A 121 -15.70 -14.06 -7.14
CA SER A 121 -16.51 -15.02 -6.39
C SER A 121 -17.89 -15.29 -7.02
N TYR A 122 -18.47 -14.35 -7.76
CA TYR A 122 -19.77 -14.54 -8.41
C TYR A 122 -19.72 -15.41 -9.67
N GLY A 123 -18.55 -15.56 -10.31
CA GLY A 123 -18.30 -16.56 -11.36
C GLY A 123 -19.21 -16.48 -12.59
N PHE A 124 -19.77 -15.31 -12.92
CA PHE A 124 -20.75 -15.17 -14.01
C PHE A 124 -20.10 -15.04 -15.40
N THR A 125 -18.79 -14.78 -15.45
CA THR A 125 -18.04 -14.64 -16.70
C THR A 125 -18.01 -15.96 -17.50
N ARG A 126 -18.74 -16.01 -18.61
CA ARG A 126 -18.73 -17.14 -19.57
C ARG A 126 -17.62 -17.00 -20.61
N LYS A 127 -17.03 -18.13 -21.03
CA LYS A 127 -16.07 -18.15 -22.15
C LYS A 127 -16.74 -17.61 -23.41
N SER A 128 -16.11 -16.62 -24.04
CA SER A 128 -16.59 -16.04 -25.30
C SER A 128 -15.43 -15.65 -26.20
N LEU A 129 -15.61 -15.80 -27.51
CA LEU A 129 -14.64 -15.36 -28.54
C LEU A 129 -14.63 -13.83 -28.71
N LYS A 130 -15.72 -13.15 -28.33
CA LYS A 130 -15.86 -11.70 -28.48
C LYS A 130 -15.39 -10.99 -27.20
N TRP A 131 -14.26 -10.27 -27.27
CA TRP A 131 -13.62 -9.62 -26.11
C TRP A 131 -14.55 -8.62 -25.38
N TRP A 132 -15.41 -7.90 -26.10
CA TRP A 132 -16.30 -6.89 -25.50
C TRP A 132 -17.32 -7.50 -24.53
N ARG A 133 -17.70 -8.77 -24.72
CA ARG A 133 -18.61 -9.47 -23.79
C ARG A 133 -18.00 -9.60 -22.40
N LYS A 134 -16.68 -9.79 -22.32
CA LYS A 134 -15.96 -9.84 -21.05
C LYS A 134 -16.03 -8.52 -20.30
N VAL A 135 -15.88 -7.40 -21.01
CA VAL A 135 -15.98 -6.05 -20.42
C VAL A 135 -17.41 -5.78 -19.93
N PHE A 136 -18.42 -6.15 -20.72
CA PHE A 136 -19.83 -6.00 -20.34
C PHE A 136 -20.17 -6.75 -19.04
N PHE A 137 -19.82 -8.04 -18.96
CA PHE A 137 -20.10 -8.82 -17.76
C PHE A 137 -19.31 -8.34 -16.54
N TRP A 138 -18.06 -7.90 -16.71
CA TRP A 138 -17.28 -7.32 -15.63
C TRP A 138 -17.93 -6.03 -15.09
N LEU A 139 -18.43 -5.14 -15.97
CA LEU A 139 -19.15 -3.93 -15.54
C LEU A 139 -20.43 -4.27 -14.76
N GLN A 140 -21.15 -5.30 -15.20
CA GLN A 140 -22.36 -5.78 -14.51
C GLN A 140 -22.02 -6.36 -13.12
N GLU A 141 -20.98 -7.19 -13.02
CA GLU A 141 -20.50 -7.75 -11.74
C GLU A 141 -20.04 -6.63 -10.79
N ALA A 142 -19.28 -5.65 -11.29
CA ALA A 142 -18.84 -4.49 -10.50
C ALA A 142 -20.02 -3.64 -10.00
N ALA A 143 -21.04 -3.41 -10.84
CA ALA A 143 -22.25 -2.70 -10.45
C ALA A 143 -23.04 -3.45 -9.35
N LEU A 144 -23.13 -4.78 -9.44
CA LEU A 144 -23.76 -5.61 -8.42
C LEU A 144 -23.02 -5.53 -7.08
N VAL A 145 -21.69 -5.65 -7.09
CA VAL A 145 -20.85 -5.52 -5.88
C VAL A 145 -21.02 -4.13 -5.26
N ASN A 146 -21.02 -3.06 -6.06
CA ASN A 146 -21.25 -1.70 -5.57
C ASN A 146 -22.65 -1.53 -4.97
N ALA A 147 -23.69 -2.09 -5.59
CA ALA A 147 -25.05 -2.06 -5.06
C ALA A 147 -25.14 -2.80 -3.71
N TYR A 148 -24.48 -3.95 -3.58
CA TYR A 148 -24.40 -4.69 -2.32
C TYR A 148 -23.66 -3.92 -1.22
N ILE A 149 -22.56 -3.26 -1.54
CA ILE A 149 -21.83 -2.40 -0.59
C ILE A 149 -22.73 -1.26 -0.11
N LEU A 150 -23.45 -0.58 -1.02
CA LEU A 150 -24.38 0.49 -0.66
C LEU A 150 -25.54 0.00 0.22
N TYR A 151 -26.09 -1.18 -0.09
CA TYR A 151 -27.13 -1.81 0.73
C TYR A 151 -26.65 -2.10 2.16
N ASN A 152 -25.45 -2.67 2.31
CA ASN A 152 -24.89 -2.92 3.64
C ASN A 152 -24.59 -1.64 4.42
N MET A 153 -24.16 -0.57 3.72
CA MET A 153 -23.93 0.74 4.33
C MET A 153 -25.22 1.37 4.84
N SER A 154 -26.34 1.25 4.11
CA SER A 154 -27.64 1.79 4.54
C SER A 154 -28.26 1.00 5.70
N GLU A 155 -28.18 -0.34 5.68
CA GLU A 155 -28.65 -1.16 6.82
C GLU A 155 -27.85 -0.88 8.11
N ALA A 156 -26.54 -0.68 7.99
CA ALA A 156 -25.70 -0.35 9.14
C ALA A 156 -26.11 0.99 9.79
N GLN A 157 -26.55 1.96 9.00
CA GLN A 157 -27.06 3.25 9.50
C GLN A 157 -28.42 3.11 10.18
N GLY A 158 -29.31 2.25 9.67
CA GLY A 158 -30.62 1.99 10.27
C GLY A 158 -30.56 1.36 11.66
N LYS A 159 -29.55 0.51 11.93
CA LYS A 159 -29.34 -0.15 13.23
C LYS A 159 -28.82 0.79 14.33
N VAL A 160 -28.09 1.85 13.97
CA VAL A 160 -27.56 2.83 14.95
C VAL A 160 -28.66 3.79 15.42
N SER A 161 -29.69 4.04 14.60
CA SER A 161 -30.79 4.96 14.96
C SER A 161 -31.90 4.35 15.82
N THR A 162 -31.93 3.03 16.01
CA THR A 162 -33.00 2.32 16.76
C THR A 162 -32.58 1.95 18.20
N SER A 163 -31.43 2.43 18.68
CA SER A 163 -30.96 2.24 20.04
C SER A 163 -31.06 3.55 20.83
N VAL A 164 -32.29 4.03 21.07
CA VAL A 164 -32.62 5.10 22.02
C VAL A 164 -33.79 4.65 22.87
#